data_AF-A0A291PLI2-F1
#
_entry.id   AF-A0A291PLI2-F1
#
_cell.length_a   1.000
_cell.length_b   1.000
_cell.length_c   1.000
_cell.angle_alpha   90.00
_cell.angle_beta   90.00
_cell.angle_gamma   90.00
#
_symmetry.space_group_name_H-M   'P 1'
#
loop_
_entity.id
_entity.type
_entity.pdbx_description
1 polymer ?
#
loop_
_entity_poly.entity_id
_entity_poly.type
_entity_poly.pdbx_seq_one_letter_code
_entity_poly.pdbx_strand_id
1 'polypeptide(L)'
;MPKRTPSGAPRRSPSRQRQFKLPVDLPEQKPASSSTEPRSHRKNSTQQTKVSAQDTPAPPASPQTDLFSYPFPPLPVPPRTHFTAEELRLSYTPPQSFTPRTAPDSWLYFVTDREEAHHLLHSGLHLTRKAPLLLTERNGVCAWLEKMAEDPAGPAAFPCVLRLRRTMVADMLEPDPDHSAEFSAECYLLSGATHEQDR
;
A
#
# COMPACT_ATOMS: atom_id res chain seq x y z
N MET A 1 -60.79 -16.45 21.24
CA MET A 1 -60.94 -17.79 20.64
C MET A 1 -59.95 -17.95 19.49
N PRO A 2 -59.39 -19.15 19.28
CA PRO A 2 -58.05 -19.36 18.72
C PRO A 2 -58.08 -19.91 17.28
N LYS A 3 -56.95 -19.82 16.56
CA LYS A 3 -56.48 -20.93 15.70
C LYS A 3 -54.96 -21.07 15.78
N ARG A 4 -54.54 -22.30 16.05
CA ARG A 4 -53.18 -22.81 16.28
C ARG A 4 -52.53 -23.27 14.96
N THR A 5 -51.21 -23.05 14.86
CA THR A 5 -50.07 -23.87 14.35
C THR A 5 -50.25 -24.81 13.13
N PRO A 6 -49.21 -25.02 12.29
CA PRO A 6 -48.17 -26.03 12.59
C PRO A 6 -46.73 -25.57 12.26
N SER A 7 -45.74 -25.88 13.10
CA SER A 7 -44.80 -27.04 12.99
C SER A 7 -43.74 -26.91 11.90
N GLY A 8 -42.47 -26.83 12.29
CA GLY A 8 -41.33 -26.90 11.36
C GLY A 8 -39.98 -26.51 11.94
N ALA A 9 -39.49 -27.22 12.96
CA ALA A 9 -38.04 -27.49 13.10
C ALA A 9 -37.78 -28.86 12.44
N PRO A 10 -36.56 -29.26 12.00
CA PRO A 10 -35.24 -28.90 12.54
C PRO A 10 -34.09 -28.79 11.51
N ARG A 11 -32.91 -28.29 11.92
CA ARG A 11 -31.60 -28.99 11.76
C ARG A 11 -30.43 -28.11 12.20
N ARG A 12 -29.84 -28.47 13.33
CA ARG A 12 -28.44 -28.19 13.67
C ARG A 12 -27.54 -29.02 12.74
N SER A 13 -26.53 -28.38 12.17
CA SER A 13 -25.35 -29.04 11.62
C SER A 13 -24.15 -28.60 12.44
N PRO A 14 -23.37 -29.50 13.07
CA PRO A 14 -22.10 -29.18 13.69
C PRO A 14 -20.92 -29.46 12.74
N SER A 15 -19.74 -29.00 13.17
CA SER A 15 -18.41 -29.40 12.70
C SER A 15 -17.91 -28.84 11.36
N ARG A 16 -16.95 -27.91 11.47
CA ARG A 16 -15.57 -28.23 11.06
C ARG A 16 -14.56 -27.27 11.70
N GLN A 17 -13.95 -27.73 12.79
CA GLN A 17 -12.60 -27.29 13.18
C GLN A 17 -11.64 -27.65 12.03
N ARG A 18 -10.93 -26.65 11.51
CA ARG A 18 -9.72 -26.86 10.73
C ARG A 18 -8.60 -26.09 11.43
N GLN A 19 -7.94 -26.78 12.34
CA GLN A 19 -6.56 -26.47 12.71
C GLN A 19 -5.69 -26.74 11.49
N PHE A 20 -4.96 -25.73 11.02
CA PHE A 20 -3.76 -25.96 10.22
C PHE A 20 -2.60 -25.29 10.95
N LYS A 21 -1.66 -26.16 11.31
CA LYS A 21 -0.42 -25.90 12.04
C LYS A 21 0.52 -25.08 11.17
N LEU A 22 1.19 -24.10 11.79
CA LEU A 22 2.42 -23.48 11.30
C LEU A 22 3.49 -24.55 11.04
N PRO A 23 4.25 -24.41 9.94
CA PRO A 23 5.63 -24.84 9.91
C PRO A 23 6.53 -23.62 10.07
N VAL A 24 7.21 -23.58 11.22
CA VAL A 24 8.54 -22.98 11.35
C VAL A 24 9.48 -23.82 10.49
N ASP A 25 10.32 -23.21 9.67
CA ASP A 25 11.72 -23.61 9.56
C ASP A 25 12.54 -22.55 8.83
N LEU A 26 13.58 -22.11 9.51
CA LEU A 26 14.62 -21.20 9.10
C LEU A 26 15.85 -22.06 8.75
N PRO A 27 16.55 -21.84 7.64
CA PRO A 27 17.95 -22.26 7.56
C PRO A 27 18.89 -21.07 7.72
N GLU A 28 19.63 -21.18 8.82
CA GLU A 28 20.78 -20.41 9.26
C GLU A 28 21.99 -20.55 8.29
N GLN A 29 22.77 -19.48 8.18
CA GLN A 29 24.06 -19.40 7.49
C GLN A 29 25.16 -20.22 8.20
N LYS A 30 26.16 -20.75 7.46
CA LYS A 30 27.62 -20.56 7.73
C LYS A 30 28.55 -21.33 6.73
N PRO A 31 29.89 -21.06 6.71
CA PRO A 31 30.69 -20.97 5.47
C PRO A 31 31.96 -21.88 5.48
N ALA A 32 32.91 -21.56 4.56
CA ALA A 32 34.30 -22.02 4.46
C ALA A 32 34.47 -23.44 3.85
N SER A 33 35.51 -23.81 3.08
CA SER A 33 36.90 -23.33 2.92
C SER A 33 37.40 -23.79 1.52
N SER A 34 38.19 -22.98 0.80
CA SER A 34 39.66 -23.08 0.60
C SER A 34 40.19 -24.18 -0.34
N SER A 35 41.38 -23.90 -0.89
CA SER A 35 42.36 -24.81 -1.53
C SER A 35 42.23 -24.90 -3.06
N THR A 36 43.26 -24.79 -3.90
CA THR A 36 44.72 -24.88 -3.70
C THR A 36 45.44 -24.36 -4.95
N GLU A 37 46.53 -23.60 -4.79
CA GLU A 37 47.61 -23.48 -5.77
C GLU A 37 48.36 -24.83 -5.90
N PRO A 38 49.12 -25.08 -6.99
CA PRO A 38 50.58 -24.97 -6.85
C PRO A 38 51.36 -24.49 -8.10
N ARG A 39 52.37 -23.63 -7.86
CA ARG A 39 53.83 -23.80 -8.13
C ARG A 39 54.22 -24.45 -9.48
N SER A 40 55.21 -23.95 -10.25
CA SER A 40 56.62 -23.90 -9.80
C SER A 40 57.64 -23.55 -10.92
N HIS A 41 58.84 -23.11 -10.49
CA HIS A 41 60.18 -23.06 -11.16
C HIS A 41 60.45 -21.93 -12.20
N ARG A 42 61.47 -21.04 -12.19
CA ARG A 42 62.82 -20.80 -11.59
C ARG A 42 63.91 -20.78 -12.70
N LYS A 43 64.76 -19.74 -12.66
CA LYS A 43 66.12 -19.52 -13.29
C LYS A 43 66.10 -18.99 -14.74
N ASN A 44 67.03 -18.17 -15.24
CA ASN A 44 68.16 -17.36 -14.74
C ASN A 44 68.65 -16.47 -15.91
N SER A 45 69.30 -15.35 -15.57
CA SER A 45 70.45 -14.69 -16.23
C SER A 45 70.39 -14.10 -17.65
N THR A 46 70.51 -12.77 -17.68
CA THR A 46 71.48 -11.92 -18.42
C THR A 46 71.93 -12.33 -19.83
N GLN A 47 71.53 -11.54 -20.84
CA GLN A 47 72.48 -10.74 -21.67
C GLN A 47 71.75 -9.78 -22.61
N GLN A 48 72.28 -8.55 -22.67
CA GLN A 48 71.89 -7.45 -23.54
C GLN A 48 72.06 -7.83 -25.01
N THR A 49 71.08 -7.50 -25.85
CA THR A 49 71.29 -7.31 -27.28
C THR A 49 70.59 -6.02 -27.69
N LYS A 50 71.38 -5.02 -28.14
CA LYS A 50 70.89 -3.81 -28.81
C LYS A 50 70.42 -4.17 -30.21
N VAL A 51 69.17 -3.83 -30.54
CA VAL A 51 68.65 -3.66 -31.91
C VAL A 51 67.47 -2.68 -31.79
N SER A 52 67.69 -1.43 -32.18
CA SER A 52 67.28 -0.86 -33.48
C SER A 52 65.83 -0.39 -33.45
N ALA A 53 65.65 0.90 -33.73
CA ALA A 53 64.36 1.57 -33.72
C ALA A 53 63.36 0.86 -34.66
N GLN A 54 62.23 0.43 -34.10
CA GLN A 54 61.03 0.12 -34.85
C GLN A 54 59.88 0.94 -34.28
N ASP A 55 59.38 1.81 -35.14
CA ASP A 55 58.13 2.55 -35.01
C ASP A 55 57.01 1.54 -34.73
N THR A 56 56.57 1.49 -33.47
CA THR A 56 55.43 0.65 -33.07
C THR A 56 54.22 1.58 -33.07
N PRO A 57 53.22 1.37 -33.95
CA PRO A 57 51.99 2.14 -33.87
C PRO A 57 51.36 1.89 -32.50
N ALA A 58 51.06 2.98 -31.80
CA ALA A 58 50.39 2.93 -30.50
C ALA A 58 49.12 2.05 -30.60
N PRO A 59 48.80 1.24 -29.57
CA PRO A 59 47.55 0.49 -29.56
C PRO A 59 46.38 1.48 -29.76
N PRO A 60 45.34 1.09 -30.52
CA PRO A 60 44.18 1.95 -30.69
C PRO A 60 43.63 2.29 -29.31
N ALA A 61 43.50 3.59 -29.02
CA ALA A 61 42.89 4.06 -27.80
C ALA A 61 41.55 3.34 -27.62
N SER A 62 41.40 2.64 -26.49
CA SER A 62 40.11 2.10 -26.08
C SER A 62 39.08 3.21 -26.18
N PRO A 63 37.92 3.00 -26.85
CA PRO A 63 36.93 4.05 -27.03
C PRO A 63 36.51 4.51 -25.64
N GLN A 64 36.91 5.74 -25.29
CA GLN A 64 36.50 6.38 -24.06
C GLN A 64 34.98 6.52 -24.14
N THR A 65 34.28 5.64 -23.42
CA THR A 65 32.83 5.68 -23.34
C THR A 65 32.49 6.96 -22.59
N ASP A 66 31.99 7.94 -23.33
CA ASP A 66 31.58 9.21 -22.75
C ASP A 66 30.42 8.96 -21.78
N LEU A 67 30.72 9.07 -20.48
CA LEU A 67 29.75 8.87 -19.40
C LEU A 67 28.58 9.87 -19.48
N PHE A 68 28.70 10.95 -20.26
CA PHE A 68 27.64 11.93 -20.50
C PHE A 68 26.81 11.64 -21.77
N SER A 69 27.19 10.63 -22.56
CA SER A 69 26.43 10.20 -23.74
C SER A 69 25.22 9.31 -23.38
N TYR A 70 25.09 8.90 -22.12
CA TYR A 70 23.91 8.18 -21.65
C TYR A 70 22.76 9.17 -21.42
N PRO A 71 21.54 8.89 -21.90
CA PRO A 71 20.39 9.70 -21.54
C PRO A 71 20.26 9.68 -20.02
N PHE A 72 20.06 10.87 -19.43
CA PHE A 72 19.78 10.97 -18.01
C PHE A 72 18.60 10.06 -17.67
N PRO A 73 18.68 9.28 -16.57
CA PRO A 73 17.55 8.49 -16.12
C PRO A 73 16.34 9.42 -15.93
N PRO A 74 15.12 8.97 -16.25
CA PRO A 74 13.93 9.79 -16.09
C PRO A 74 13.83 10.28 -14.65
N LEU A 75 13.53 11.56 -14.46
CA LEU A 75 13.34 12.09 -13.12
C LEU A 75 12.16 11.36 -12.46
N PRO A 76 12.28 10.98 -11.17
CA PRO A 76 11.17 10.44 -10.41
C PRO A 76 9.99 11.43 -10.44
N VAL A 77 8.80 10.95 -10.79
CA VAL A 77 7.59 11.76 -10.69
C VAL A 77 7.33 12.01 -9.20
N PRO A 78 7.15 13.27 -8.77
CA PRO A 78 6.90 13.56 -7.37
C PRO A 78 5.64 12.82 -6.89
N PRO A 79 5.63 12.31 -5.64
CA PRO A 79 4.49 11.59 -5.12
C PRO A 79 3.28 12.53 -5.09
N ARG A 80 2.13 11.98 -5.44
CA ARG A 80 0.88 12.72 -5.37
C ARG A 80 0.57 13.09 -3.91
N THR A 81 0.22 14.36 -3.68
CA THR A 81 -0.06 14.91 -2.34
C THR A 81 -1.51 15.36 -2.14
N HIS A 82 -2.31 15.41 -3.21
CA HIS A 82 -3.64 16.03 -3.17
C HIS A 82 -4.59 15.47 -4.23
N PHE A 83 -5.87 15.43 -3.92
CA PHE A 83 -6.98 15.18 -4.84
C PHE A 83 -7.99 16.32 -4.82
N THR A 84 -8.43 16.78 -5.99
CA THR A 84 -9.57 17.70 -6.03
C THR A 84 -10.88 16.95 -5.81
N ALA A 85 -11.92 17.67 -5.37
CA ALA A 85 -13.24 17.10 -5.17
C ALA A 85 -13.83 16.53 -6.48
N GLU A 86 -13.62 17.22 -7.60
CA GLU A 86 -14.11 16.82 -8.92
C GLU A 86 -13.45 15.52 -9.40
N GLU A 87 -12.15 15.39 -9.18
CA GLU A 87 -11.38 14.22 -9.58
C GLU A 87 -11.89 12.95 -8.92
N LEU A 88 -12.20 13.03 -7.63
CA LEU A 88 -12.72 11.89 -6.84
C LEU A 88 -14.23 11.70 -6.95
N ARG A 89 -14.92 12.62 -7.64
CA ARG A 89 -16.37 12.78 -7.58
C ARG A 89 -16.86 12.81 -6.13
N LEU A 90 -16.09 13.51 -5.30
CA LEU A 90 -16.36 13.66 -3.89
C LEU A 90 -17.73 14.31 -3.73
N SER A 91 -18.60 13.66 -2.98
CA SER A 91 -19.97 14.14 -2.80
C SER A 91 -20.49 13.85 -1.42
N TYR A 92 -21.34 14.75 -0.93
CA TYR A 92 -22.06 14.56 0.31
C TYR A 92 -23.15 13.49 0.14
N THR A 93 -23.31 12.65 1.15
CA THR A 93 -24.40 11.68 1.27
C THR A 93 -25.08 11.86 2.63
N PRO A 94 -26.42 12.01 2.68
CA PRO A 94 -27.13 12.14 3.95
C PRO A 94 -26.90 10.90 4.84
N PRO A 95 -26.50 11.06 6.12
CA PRO A 95 -26.30 9.95 7.05
C PRO A 95 -27.53 9.05 7.18
N GLN A 96 -28.74 9.61 7.03
CA GLN A 96 -30.01 8.88 7.13
C GLN A 96 -30.26 7.91 5.96
N SER A 97 -29.45 7.99 4.89
CA SER A 97 -29.57 7.10 3.72
C SER A 97 -28.87 5.75 3.90
N PHE A 98 -28.15 5.56 5.01
CA PHE A 98 -27.45 4.33 5.32
C PHE A 98 -28.32 3.43 6.17
N THR A 99 -28.45 2.18 5.74
CA THR A 99 -29.11 1.12 6.49
C THR A 99 -28.13 -0.05 6.68
N PRO A 100 -28.15 -0.70 7.85
CA PRO A 100 -27.33 -1.90 8.08
C PRO A 100 -27.59 -2.97 7.02
N ARG A 101 -26.55 -3.71 6.63
CA ARG A 101 -26.61 -4.84 5.69
C ARG A 101 -27.15 -4.45 4.29
N THR A 102 -26.58 -3.42 3.71
CA THR A 102 -26.82 -3.07 2.30
C THR A 102 -25.83 -3.82 1.40
N ALA A 103 -26.19 -4.03 0.14
CA ALA A 103 -25.24 -4.56 -0.85
C ALA A 103 -23.99 -3.67 -0.92
N PRO A 104 -22.79 -4.26 -1.04
CA PRO A 104 -21.58 -3.49 -1.26
C PRO A 104 -21.69 -2.71 -2.57
N ASP A 105 -21.13 -1.51 -2.59
CA ASP A 105 -21.03 -0.68 -3.78
C ASP A 105 -19.57 -0.29 -4.05
N SER A 106 -19.30 0.28 -5.23
CA SER A 106 -17.93 0.67 -5.62
C SER A 106 -17.52 2.04 -5.06
N TRP A 107 -18.04 2.40 -3.88
CA TRP A 107 -17.79 3.66 -3.19
C TRP A 107 -17.11 3.41 -1.85
N LEU A 108 -16.29 4.38 -1.45
CA LEU A 108 -15.75 4.49 -0.10
C LEU A 108 -16.35 5.71 0.57
N TYR A 109 -16.50 5.61 1.88
CA TYR A 109 -17.16 6.60 2.70
C TYR A 109 -16.22 7.14 3.77
N PHE A 110 -16.28 8.44 3.97
CA PHE A 110 -15.61 9.15 5.04
C PHE A 110 -16.66 9.81 5.93
N VAL A 111 -16.61 9.51 7.23
CA VAL A 111 -17.54 10.09 8.21
C VAL A 111 -16.78 11.13 9.02
N THR A 112 -17.28 12.36 9.02
CA THR A 112 -16.62 13.50 9.67
C THR A 112 -17.66 14.54 10.13
N ASP A 113 -17.23 15.65 10.74
CA ASP A 113 -18.11 16.76 11.08
C ASP A 113 -18.43 17.64 9.85
N ARG A 114 -19.34 18.60 10.05
CA ARG A 114 -19.82 19.48 8.98
C ARG A 114 -18.75 20.45 8.46
N GLU A 115 -17.89 20.95 9.33
CA GLU A 115 -16.87 21.94 8.96
C GLU A 115 -15.81 21.29 8.09
N GLU A 116 -15.30 20.12 8.52
CA GLU A 116 -14.34 19.35 7.75
C GLU A 116 -14.93 18.83 6.44
N ALA A 117 -16.18 18.36 6.44
CA ALA A 117 -16.85 17.94 5.21
C ALA A 117 -16.95 19.09 4.19
N HIS A 118 -17.29 20.30 4.64
CA HIS A 118 -17.34 21.48 3.78
C HIS A 118 -15.94 21.87 3.28
N HIS A 119 -14.93 21.81 4.15
CA HIS A 119 -13.55 22.06 3.77
C HIS A 119 -13.11 21.11 2.66
N LEU A 120 -13.25 19.79 2.84
CA LEU A 120 -12.83 18.78 1.87
C LEU A 120 -13.58 18.87 0.54
N LEU A 121 -14.87 19.24 0.56
CA LEU A 121 -15.63 19.46 -0.67
C LEU A 121 -15.14 20.67 -1.47
N HIS A 122 -14.50 21.65 -0.81
CA HIS A 122 -14.01 22.88 -1.46
C HIS A 122 -12.52 22.82 -1.79
N SER A 123 -11.69 22.35 -0.85
CA SER A 123 -10.24 22.30 -0.99
C SER A 123 -9.74 20.97 -1.54
N GLY A 124 -10.54 19.91 -1.50
CA GLY A 124 -10.14 18.56 -1.85
C GLY A 124 -9.51 17.78 -0.69
N LEU A 125 -8.96 16.61 -1.00
CA LEU A 125 -8.39 15.68 -0.02
C LEU A 125 -6.86 15.75 -0.05
N HIS A 126 -6.26 16.09 1.08
CA HIS A 126 -4.81 16.09 1.26
C HIS A 126 -4.33 14.70 1.67
N LEU A 127 -3.28 14.22 1.00
CA LEU A 127 -2.69 12.92 1.27
C LEU A 127 -1.50 13.10 2.22
N THR A 128 -1.63 12.58 3.43
CA THR A 128 -0.57 12.63 4.43
C THR A 128 -0.50 11.34 5.21
N ARG A 129 0.72 10.81 5.38
CA ARG A 129 0.94 9.63 6.21
C ARG A 129 0.86 9.91 7.71
N LYS A 130 0.96 11.19 8.11
CA LYS A 130 0.89 11.57 9.54
C LYS A 130 -0.54 11.52 10.07
N ALA A 131 -1.52 11.73 9.20
CA ALA A 131 -2.93 11.75 9.52
C ALA A 131 -3.70 11.18 8.32
N PRO A 132 -3.55 9.87 8.04
CA PRO A 132 -4.22 9.25 6.91
C PRO A 132 -5.73 9.30 7.14
N LEU A 133 -6.49 9.46 6.05
CA LEU A 133 -7.94 9.46 6.13
C LEU A 133 -8.43 8.03 6.19
N LEU A 134 -9.12 7.68 7.27
CA LEU A 134 -9.81 6.40 7.37
C LEU A 134 -11.01 6.44 6.41
N LEU A 135 -11.20 5.37 5.64
CA LEU A 135 -12.29 5.20 4.70
C LEU A 135 -12.93 3.85 4.97
N THR A 136 -14.25 3.77 4.89
CA THR A 136 -14.97 2.51 5.10
C THR A 136 -15.88 2.20 3.93
N GLU A 137 -16.14 0.92 3.70
CA GLU A 137 -17.23 0.50 2.82
C GLU A 137 -18.60 0.86 3.42
N ARG A 138 -19.63 0.81 2.59
CA ARG A 138 -21.00 1.19 2.95
C ARG A 138 -21.50 0.56 4.26
N ASN A 139 -21.13 -0.69 4.53
CA ASN A 139 -21.59 -1.43 5.69
C ASN A 139 -20.96 -0.95 7.02
N GLY A 140 -19.80 -0.29 6.98
CA GLY A 140 -19.16 0.25 8.18
C GLY A 140 -19.65 1.64 8.57
N VAL A 141 -20.38 2.34 7.68
CA VAL A 141 -20.84 3.72 7.92
C VAL A 141 -21.73 3.82 9.16
N CYS A 142 -22.66 2.87 9.36
CA CYS A 142 -23.54 2.89 10.54
C CYS A 142 -22.75 2.75 11.85
N ALA A 143 -21.80 1.80 11.91
CA ALA A 143 -20.96 1.60 13.10
C ALA A 143 -20.09 2.82 13.39
N TRP A 144 -19.59 3.50 12.34
CA TRP A 144 -18.84 4.74 12.50
C TRP A 144 -19.72 5.88 13.02
N LEU A 145 -20.92 6.07 12.45
CA LEU A 145 -21.86 7.08 12.92
C LEU A 145 -22.22 6.87 14.40
N GLU A 146 -22.38 5.63 14.84
CA GLU A 146 -22.57 5.26 16.24
C GLU A 146 -21.35 5.65 17.10
N LYS A 147 -20.13 5.29 16.67
CA LYS A 147 -18.88 5.67 17.35
C LYS A 147 -18.72 7.18 17.51
N MET A 148 -19.09 7.96 16.48
CA MET A 148 -19.06 9.43 16.56
C MET A 148 -20.12 9.99 17.52
N ALA A 149 -21.27 9.33 17.66
CA ALA A 149 -22.30 9.74 18.61
C ALA A 149 -21.94 9.40 20.06
N GLU A 150 -21.11 8.37 20.27
CA GLU A 150 -20.60 7.97 21.59
C GLU A 150 -19.51 8.89 22.14
N ASP A 151 -18.92 9.77 21.33
CA ASP A 151 -17.95 10.78 21.75
C ASP A 151 -18.62 12.16 21.94
N PRO A 152 -19.17 12.47 23.13
CA PRO A 152 -19.82 13.74 23.41
C PRO A 152 -18.84 14.92 23.53
N ALA A 153 -17.53 14.68 23.54
CA ALA A 153 -16.51 15.72 23.58
C ALA A 153 -16.03 16.12 22.17
N GLY A 154 -16.34 15.32 21.15
CA GLY A 154 -16.03 15.60 19.75
C GLY A 154 -16.98 16.61 19.10
N PRO A 155 -16.59 17.22 17.97
CA PRO A 155 -17.42 18.17 17.20
C PRO A 155 -18.68 17.54 16.54
N ALA A 156 -19.05 16.32 16.93
CA ALA A 156 -19.98 15.43 16.24
C ALA A 156 -21.48 15.75 16.45
N ALA A 157 -21.86 16.99 16.72
CA ALA A 157 -23.28 17.36 16.84
C ALA A 157 -24.09 17.06 15.57
N PHE A 158 -23.43 17.08 14.40
CA PHE A 158 -24.04 16.80 13.11
C PHE A 158 -23.05 16.04 12.21
N PRO A 159 -23.01 14.69 12.27
CA PRO A 159 -22.12 13.92 11.41
C PRO A 159 -22.50 14.09 9.94
N CYS A 160 -21.48 14.18 9.10
CA CYS A 160 -21.57 14.27 7.66
C CYS A 160 -20.85 13.08 7.03
N VAL A 161 -21.43 12.54 5.95
CA VAL A 161 -20.80 11.44 5.21
C VAL A 161 -20.42 11.95 3.83
N LEU A 162 -19.14 11.84 3.50
CA LEU A 162 -18.63 12.03 2.16
C LEU A 162 -18.45 10.67 1.49
N ARG A 163 -18.64 10.61 0.17
CA ARG A 163 -18.34 9.43 -0.64
C ARG A 163 -17.41 9.76 -1.79
N LEU A 164 -16.56 8.80 -2.15
CA LEU A 164 -15.67 8.86 -3.31
C LEU A 164 -15.55 7.49 -3.99
N ARG A 165 -15.12 7.46 -5.25
CA ARG A 165 -14.99 6.20 -6.00
C ARG A 165 -13.74 5.44 -5.57
N ARG A 166 -13.92 4.16 -5.18
CA ARG A 166 -12.81 3.27 -4.79
C ARG A 166 -11.73 3.17 -5.87
N THR A 167 -12.13 3.07 -7.14
CA THR A 167 -11.22 2.92 -8.28
C THR A 167 -10.33 4.14 -8.53
N MET A 168 -10.70 5.32 -8.03
CA MET A 168 -9.92 6.56 -8.24
C MET A 168 -8.77 6.72 -7.24
N VAL A 169 -8.81 5.97 -6.13
CA VAL A 169 -7.80 6.05 -5.06
C VAL A 169 -7.13 4.72 -4.79
N ALA A 170 -7.46 3.65 -5.53
CA ALA A 170 -7.09 2.27 -5.23
C ALA A 170 -5.58 2.08 -4.97
N ASP A 171 -4.73 2.76 -5.74
CA ASP A 171 -3.27 2.64 -5.64
C ASP A 171 -2.66 3.33 -4.40
N MET A 172 -3.46 4.07 -3.63
CA MET A 172 -3.04 4.74 -2.38
C MET A 172 -3.85 4.29 -1.16
N LEU A 173 -4.63 3.21 -1.31
CA LEU A 173 -5.37 2.62 -0.20
C LEU A 173 -4.49 1.56 0.48
N GLU A 174 -4.35 1.71 1.79
CA GLU A 174 -3.72 0.72 2.65
C GLU A 174 -4.83 0.04 3.48
N PRO A 175 -4.97 -1.30 3.45
CA PRO A 175 -5.96 -1.99 4.27
C PRO A 175 -5.74 -1.76 5.77
N ASP A 176 -6.83 -1.56 6.51
CA ASP A 176 -6.81 -1.36 7.96
C ASP A 176 -7.57 -2.49 8.67
N PRO A 177 -6.89 -3.57 9.09
CA PRO A 177 -7.56 -4.73 9.67
C PRO A 177 -8.18 -4.44 11.04
N ASP A 178 -7.65 -3.47 11.79
CA ASP A 178 -8.11 -3.15 13.14
C ASP A 178 -9.49 -2.49 13.07
N HIS A 179 -9.62 -1.42 12.28
CA HIS A 179 -10.91 -0.77 12.06
C HIS A 179 -11.85 -1.65 11.24
N SER A 180 -11.33 -2.52 10.37
CA SER A 180 -12.18 -3.46 9.64
C SER A 180 -12.88 -4.45 10.58
N ALA A 181 -12.18 -4.91 11.61
CA ALA A 181 -12.77 -5.75 12.65
C ALA A 181 -13.75 -4.96 13.52
N GLU A 182 -13.40 -3.73 13.91
CA GLU A 182 -14.25 -2.85 14.73
C GLU A 182 -15.59 -2.55 14.05
N PHE A 183 -15.57 -2.16 12.77
CA PHE A 183 -16.78 -1.76 12.03
C PHE A 183 -17.44 -2.92 11.29
N SER A 184 -16.88 -4.13 11.35
CA SER A 184 -17.37 -5.31 10.62
C SER A 184 -17.54 -5.05 9.11
N ALA A 185 -16.65 -4.25 8.52
CA ALA A 185 -16.64 -3.86 7.11
C ALA A 185 -15.22 -3.54 6.66
N GLU A 186 -14.89 -3.67 5.38
CA GLU A 186 -13.53 -3.32 4.92
C GLU A 186 -13.25 -1.82 5.14
N CYS A 187 -12.14 -1.55 5.79
CA CYS A 187 -11.64 -0.22 6.08
C CYS A 187 -10.24 -0.03 5.50
N TYR A 188 -9.96 1.20 5.11
CA TYR A 188 -8.76 1.58 4.38
C TYR A 188 -8.22 2.90 4.89
N LEU A 189 -6.90 3.06 4.89
CA LEU A 189 -6.22 4.31 5.12
C LEU A 189 -5.81 4.91 3.78
N LEU A 190 -6.20 6.16 3.55
CA LEU A 190 -5.78 6.96 2.40
C LEU A 190 -4.61 7.85 2.83
N SER A 191 -3.38 7.37 2.62
CA SER A 191 -2.14 7.97 3.12
C SER A 191 -1.25 8.59 2.03
N GLY A 192 -1.60 8.37 0.75
CA GLY A 192 -0.81 8.78 -0.42
C GLY A 192 0.23 7.73 -0.83
N ALA A 193 0.93 7.96 -1.94
CA ALA A 193 1.78 6.94 -2.55
C ALA A 193 2.81 6.35 -1.55
N THR A 194 2.78 5.02 -1.42
CA THR A 194 3.82 4.27 -0.76
C THR A 194 5.04 4.29 -1.67
N HIS A 195 6.03 5.14 -1.39
CA HIS A 195 7.31 5.09 -2.08
C HIS A 195 7.87 3.67 -1.86
N GLU A 196 7.69 2.77 -2.83
CA GLU A 196 8.52 1.58 -2.96
C GLU A 196 9.92 2.08 -3.30
N GLN A 197 10.63 2.44 -2.24
CA GLN A 197 12.06 2.61 -2.21
C GLN A 197 12.65 1.30 -1.68
N ASP A 198 12.24 0.17 -2.25
CA ASP A 198 12.98 -1.08 -2.10
C ASP A 198 13.97 -1.14 -3.27
N ARG A 199 15.23 -0.94 -2.94
CA ARG A 199 16.38 -0.91 -3.83
C ARG A 199 17.23 -2.14 -3.59
#